data_AF-F9DWY0-F1
#
_entry.id   AF-F9DWY0-F1
#
_cell.length_a   1.000
_cell.length_b   1.000
_cell.length_c   1.000
_cell.angle_alpha   90.00
_cell.angle_beta   90.00
_cell.angle_gamma   90.00
#
_symmetry.space_group_name_H-M   'P 1'
#
loop_
_entity.id
_entity.type
_entity.pdbx_description
1 polymer ?
#
loop_
_entity_poly.entity_id
_entity_poly.type
_entity_poly.pdbx_seq_one_letter_code
_entity_poly.pdbx_strand_id
1 'polypeptide(L)' 'MNFVLLMPFLYFPEDKAEYIPAAISFFIFMVLMLLTFRWILRKSKRQEEETKELEQRILKERQLNQNKEHPVD' A
#
# COMPACT_ATOMS: atom_id res chain seq x y z
N MET A 1 30.82 24.19 6.67
CA MET A 1 29.44 24.02 6.19
C MET A 1 28.51 24.21 7.38
N ASN A 2 27.71 25.28 7.38
CA ASN A 2 27.04 25.81 8.57
C ASN A 2 25.69 25.13 8.82
N PHE A 3 25.63 24.20 9.80
CA PHE A 3 24.41 23.47 10.21
C PHE A 3 23.26 24.41 10.64
N VAL A 4 23.59 25.63 11.07
CA VAL A 4 22.64 26.68 11.48
C VAL A 4 21.71 27.13 10.34
N LEU A 5 22.11 26.99 9.06
CA LEU A 5 21.25 27.31 7.92
C LEU A 5 20.11 26.30 7.70
N LEU A 6 20.17 25.12 8.34
CA LEU A 6 19.13 24.09 8.25
C LEU A 6 18.04 24.22 9.32
N MET A 7 18.15 25.16 10.26
CA MET A 7 17.20 25.32 11.36
C MET A 7 16.51 26.71 11.42
N PRO A 8 15.95 27.28 10.32
CA PRO A 8 15.32 28.59 10.37
C PRO A 8 13.89 28.59 10.96
N PHE A 9 13.36 27.48 11.48
CA PHE A 9 11.91 27.23 11.41
C PHE A 9 11.24 26.59 12.63
N LEU A 10 11.73 26.81 13.85
CA LEU A 10 10.86 26.66 15.03
C LEU A 10 10.24 28.02 15.43
N TYR A 11 9.89 28.85 14.45
CA TYR A 11 9.06 30.02 14.66
C TYR A 11 7.61 29.59 14.56
N PHE A 12 6.94 29.56 15.71
CA PHE A 12 5.52 29.33 15.78
C PHE A 12 4.82 30.68 15.64
N PRO A 13 3.99 30.89 14.61
CA PRO A 13 3.23 32.13 14.53
C PRO A 13 2.38 32.32 15.79
N GLU A 14 2.42 33.56 16.30
CA GLU A 14 1.66 33.96 17.48
C GLU A 14 0.16 33.87 17.19
N ASP A 15 -0.25 34.37 16.01
CA ASP A 15 -1.60 34.22 15.48
C ASP A 15 -1.83 32.82 14.91
N LYS A 16 -2.89 32.16 15.39
CA LYS A 16 -3.25 30.81 14.95
C LYS A 16 -3.79 30.77 13.52
N ALA A 17 -4.25 31.89 12.97
CA ALA A 17 -4.72 31.97 11.60
C ALA A 17 -3.61 31.65 10.58
N GLU A 18 -2.35 31.91 10.92
CA GLU A 18 -1.22 31.64 10.02
C GLU A 18 -0.95 30.14 9.80
N TYR A 19 -1.51 29.24 10.62
CA TYR A 19 -1.44 27.80 10.40
C TYR A 19 -2.48 27.26 9.42
N ILE A 20 -3.48 28.06 9.03
CA ILE A 20 -4.56 27.62 8.12
C ILE A 20 -3.99 27.02 6.81
N PRO A 21 -3.00 27.62 6.13
CA PRO A 21 -2.41 27.03 4.93
C PRO A 21 -1.76 25.66 5.18
N ALA A 22 -1.11 25.48 6.34
CA ALA A 22 -0.51 24.21 6.73
C ALA A 22 -1.58 23.14 7.01
N ALA A 23 -2.67 23.52 7.70
CA ALA A 23 -3.79 22.63 7.97
C ALA A 23 -4.48 22.16 6.68
N ILE A 24 -4.70 23.07 5.72
CA ILE A 24 -5.27 22.74 4.40
C ILE A 24 -4.36 21.77 3.65
N SER A 25 -3.06 22.06 3.61
CA SER A 25 -2.07 21.19 2.95
C SER A 25 -2.06 19.80 3.56
N PHE A 26 -1.99 19.73 4.90
CA PHE A 26 -2.04 18.46 5.62
C PHE A 26 -3.34 17.69 5.34
N PHE A 27 -4.48 18.38 5.32
CA PHE A 27 -5.77 17.77 5.01
C PHE A 27 -5.81 17.17 3.60
N ILE A 28 -5.33 17.90 2.58
CA ILE A 28 -5.26 17.40 1.21
C ILE A 28 -4.38 16.14 1.15
N PHE A 29 -3.19 16.17 1.76
CA PHE A 29 -2.30 15.01 1.80
C PHE A 29 -2.93 13.82 2.54
N MET A 30 -3.61 14.06 3.66
CA MET A 30 -4.34 13.03 4.40
C MET A 30 -5.42 12.38 3.56
N VAL A 31 -6.22 13.18 2.83
CA VAL A 31 -7.25 12.65 1.93
C VAL A 31 -6.63 11.80 0.84
N LEU A 32 -5.56 12.28 0.19
CA LEU A 32 -4.85 11.54 -0.86
C LEU A 32 -4.25 10.24 -0.33
N MET A 33 -3.68 10.25 0.88
CA MET A 33 -3.15 9.06 1.55
C MET A 33 -4.25 8.01 1.76
N LEU A 34 -5.40 8.42 2.31
CA LEU A 34 -6.52 7.50 2.56
C LEU A 34 -7.08 6.91 1.28
N LEU A 35 -7.20 7.73 0.22
CA LEU A 35 -7.65 7.27 -1.10
C LEU A 35 -6.66 6.28 -1.72
N THR A 36 -5.36 6.61 -1.69
CA THR A 36 -4.30 5.75 -2.22
C THR A 36 -4.26 4.42 -1.46
N PHE A 37 -4.32 4.46 -0.14
CA PHE A 37 -4.32 3.26 0.69
C PHE A 37 -5.53 2.35 0.42
N ARG A 38 -6.73 2.92 0.30
CA ARG A 38 -7.94 2.17 -0.10
C ARG A 38 -7.82 1.58 -1.50
N TRP A 39 -7.23 2.31 -2.45
CA TRP A 39 -7.02 1.82 -3.80
C TRP A 39 -6.06 0.62 -3.84
N ILE A 40 -4.92 0.71 -3.13
CA ILE A 40 -3.94 -0.37 -3.01
C ILE A 40 -4.57 -1.61 -2.38
N LEU A 41 -5.30 -1.47 -1.27
CA LEU A 41 -5.98 -2.59 -0.61
C LEU A 41 -6.96 -3.30 -1.54
N ARG A 42 -7.78 -2.54 -2.28
CA ARG A 42 -8.72 -3.12 -3.25
C ARG A 42 -7.98 -3.87 -4.36
N LYS A 43 -6.90 -3.30 -4.87
CA LYS A 43 -6.10 -3.90 -5.93
C LYS A 43 -5.33 -5.14 -5.44
N SER A 44 -4.92 -5.17 -4.18
CA SER A 44 -4.27 -6.33 -3.55
C SER A 44 -5.23 -7.51 -3.40
N LYS A 45 -6.45 -7.29 -2.91
CA LYS A 45 -7.46 -8.36 -2.79
C LYS A 45 -7.76 -9.05 -4.11
N ARG A 46 -7.88 -8.28 -5.20
CA ARG A 46 -8.12 -8.84 -6.53
C ARG A 46 -6.96 -9.72 -7.02
N GLN A 47 -5.72 -9.28 -6.77
CA GLN A 47 -4.53 -10.06 -7.11
C GLN A 47 -4.43 -11.33 -6.27
N GLU A 48 -4.83 -11.28 -5.01
CA GLU A 48 -4.85 -12.46 -4.13
C GLU A 48 -5.81 -13.53 -4.66
N GLU A 49 -7.02 -13.14 -5.07
CA GLU A 49 -8.00 -14.05 -5.67
C GLU A 49 -7.48 -14.66 -6.97
N GLU A 50 -6.99 -13.85 -7.90
CA GLU A 50 -6.40 -14.30 -9.18
C GLU A 50 -5.24 -15.28 -8.93
N THR A 51 -4.38 -15.01 -7.94
CA THR A 51 -3.24 -15.88 -7.59
C THR A 51 -3.70 -17.21 -6.99
N LYS A 52 -4.69 -17.20 -6.08
CA LYS A 52 -5.23 -18.43 -5.47
C LYS A 52 -5.82 -19.37 -6.53
N GLU A 53 -6.53 -18.84 -7.52
CA GLU A 53 -7.06 -19.66 -8.61
C GLU A 53 -5.95 -20.31 -9.44
N LEU A 54 -4.89 -19.57 -9.75
CA LEU A 54 -3.73 -20.08 -10.47
C LEU A 54 -3.00 -21.17 -9.67
N GLU A 55 -2.75 -20.94 -8.39
CA GLU A 55 -2.15 -21.94 -7.49
C GLU A 55 -2.97 -23.22 -7.44
N GLN A 56 -4.29 -23.12 -7.28
CA GLN A 56 -5.18 -24.28 -7.26
C GLN A 56 -5.14 -25.07 -8.58
N ARG A 57 -5.10 -24.39 -9.74
CA ARG A 57 -4.98 -25.06 -11.04
C ARG A 57 -3.66 -25.82 -11.15
N ILE A 58 -2.55 -25.18 -10.82
CA ILE A 58 -1.21 -25.79 -10.85
C ILE A 58 -1.15 -26.99 -9.89
N LEU A 59 -1.73 -26.87 -8.70
CA LEU A 59 -1.73 -27.96 -7.72
C LEU A 59 -2.56 -29.17 -8.22
N LYS A 60 -3.73 -28.92 -8.81
CA LYS A 60 -4.57 -29.96 -9.43
C LYS A 60 -3.85 -30.66 -10.59
N GLU A 61 -3.21 -29.89 -11.48
CA GLU A 61 -2.43 -30.45 -12.58
C GLU A 61 -1.26 -31.32 -12.09
N ARG A 62 -0.53 -30.86 -11.07
CA ARG A 62 0.53 -31.67 -10.45
C ARG A 62 0.00 -32.97 -9.87
N GLN A 63 -1.10 -32.93 -9.11
CA GLN A 63 -1.72 -34.13 -8.54
C GLN A 63 -2.18 -35.11 -9.62
N LEU A 64 -2.82 -34.62 -10.69
CA LEU A 64 -3.21 -35.43 -11.84
C LEU A 64 -2.01 -36.08 -12.53
N ASN A 65 -0.90 -35.34 -12.69
CA ASN A 65 0.31 -35.89 -13.30
C ASN A 65 1.00 -36.92 -12.38
N GLN A 66 1.08 -36.65 -11.07
CA GLN A 66 1.64 -37.62 -10.12
C GLN A 66 0.81 -38.92 -10.03
N ASN A 67 -0.51 -38.82 -10.06
CA ASN A 67 -1.39 -39.99 -10.04
C ASN A 67 -1.34 -40.81 -11.36
N LYS A 68 -0.90 -40.19 -12.47
CA LYS A 68 -0.65 -40.90 -13.73
C LYS A 68 0.70 -41.63 -13.74
N GLU A 69 1.71 -41.09 -13.06
CA GLU A 69 3.04 -41.71 -12.98
C GLU A 69 3.14 -42.80 -11.91
N HIS A 70 2.31 -42.75 -10.87
CA HIS A 70 2.13 -43.82 -9.89
C HIS A 70 0.65 -44.24 -9.82
N PRO A 71 0.17 -45.05 -10.78
CA PRO A 71 -1.12 -45.71 -10.62
C PRO A 71 -1.02 -46.63 -9.39
N VAL A 72 -1.91 -46.45 -8.42
CA VAL A 72 -2.06 -47.40 -7.30
C VAL A 72 -2.85 -48.58 -7.86
N ASP A 73 -2.16 -49.68 -8.12
CA ASP A 73 -2.74 -51.00 -8.41
C ASP A 73 -3.63 -51.54 -7.28
#